data_AF-A0A448TW14-F1
#
_entry.id   AF-A0A448TW14-F1
#
_cell.length_a   1.000
_cell.length_b   1.000
_cell.length_c   1.000
_cell.angle_alpha   90.00
_cell.angle_beta   90.00
_cell.angle_gamma   90.00
#
_symmetry.space_group_name_H-M   'P 1'
#
loop_
_entity.id
_entity.type
_entity.pdbx_description
1 polymer ?
#
loop_
_entity_poly.entity_id
_entity_poly.type
_entity_poly.pdbx_seq_one_letter_code
_entity_poly.pdbx_strand_id
1 'polypeptide(L)'
;MRYLILSCLILVLSGCYLGNGPPGENEYWVKSNKKITNNDIDKCDQLADKYAFGSKKEKERFDYLQSVADTDFDKLYYNKKDYSQYESLLDTYFKYKQGCFYRLGYHFAAPFYWCLAGNMDICKMNSGYSYYGLGYVLTPFFSPPKKTDSQ
;
A
#
# COMPACT_ATOMS: atom_id res chain seq x y z
N MET A 1 -23.37 -35.44 -24.89
CA MET A 1 -23.94 -34.12 -24.53
C MET A 1 -23.77 -33.75 -23.05
N ARG A 2 -23.99 -34.68 -22.10
CA ARG A 2 -23.84 -34.42 -20.65
C ARG A 2 -22.44 -33.91 -20.22
N TYR A 3 -21.38 -34.44 -20.82
CA TYR A 3 -19.99 -34.04 -20.52
C TYR A 3 -19.60 -32.67 -21.11
N LEU A 4 -20.22 -32.24 -22.22
CA LEU A 4 -19.99 -30.91 -22.80
C LEU A 4 -20.61 -29.81 -21.95
N ILE A 5 -21.79 -30.05 -21.39
CA ILE A 5 -22.44 -29.13 -20.45
C ILE A 5 -21.60 -28.99 -19.17
N LEU A 6 -21.06 -30.10 -18.66
CA LEU A 6 -20.18 -30.09 -17.48
C LEU A 6 -18.88 -29.32 -17.74
N SER A 7 -18.27 -29.48 -18.93
CA SER A 7 -17.06 -28.75 -19.33
C SER A 7 -17.31 -27.25 -19.49
N CYS A 8 -18.45 -26.85 -20.06
CA CYS A 8 -18.82 -25.43 -20.12
C CYS A 8 -19.06 -24.84 -18.73
N LEU A 9 -19.66 -25.60 -17.81
CA LEU A 9 -19.90 -25.11 -16.44
C LEU A 9 -18.59 -24.81 -15.70
N ILE A 10 -17.57 -25.66 -15.85
CA ILE A 10 -16.25 -25.47 -15.20
C ILE A 10 -15.55 -24.22 -15.77
N LEU A 11 -15.62 -24.01 -17.08
CA LEU A 11 -15.03 -22.82 -17.73
C LEU A 11 -15.74 -21.53 -17.30
N VAL A 12 -17.08 -21.52 -17.25
CA VAL A 12 -17.85 -20.34 -16.82
C VAL A 12 -17.65 -20.06 -15.33
N LEU A 13 -17.60 -21.08 -14.47
CA LEU A 13 -17.31 -20.92 -13.04
C LEU A 13 -15.89 -20.41 -12.77
N SER A 14 -14.91 -20.79 -13.59
CA SER A 14 -13.55 -20.23 -13.51
C SER A 14 -13.48 -18.76 -13.96
N GLY A 15 -14.38 -18.33 -14.84
CA GLY A 15 -14.49 -16.95 -15.31
C GLY A 15 -15.17 -16.00 -14.31
N CYS A 16 -16.08 -16.50 -13.46
CA CYS A 16 -16.78 -15.66 -12.48
C CYS A 16 -15.91 -15.16 -11.31
N TYR A 17 -14.71 -15.72 -11.12
CA TYR A 17 -13.77 -15.24 -10.10
C TYR A 17 -13.04 -13.96 -10.53
N LEU A 18 -13.01 -13.64 -11.83
CA LEU A 18 -12.27 -12.51 -12.39
C LEU A 18 -13.05 -11.18 -12.41
N GLY A 19 -14.36 -11.20 -12.11
CA GLY A 19 -15.22 -10.00 -12.18
C GLY A 19 -15.12 -9.07 -10.97
N ASN A 20 -14.73 -9.60 -9.81
CA ASN A 20 -14.44 -8.81 -8.62
C ASN A 20 -12.92 -8.75 -8.53
N GLY A 21 -12.30 -7.61 -8.86
CA GLY A 21 -10.85 -7.45 -8.86
C GLY A 21 -10.16 -8.00 -7.60
N PRO A 22 -8.83 -8.16 -7.63
CA PRO A 22 -8.09 -8.73 -6.51
C PRO A 22 -8.49 -8.05 -5.18
N PRO A 23 -8.66 -8.80 -4.07
CA PRO A 23 -8.98 -8.20 -2.77
C PRO A 23 -7.99 -7.08 -2.40
N GLY A 24 -8.41 -6.09 -1.63
CA GLY A 24 -7.54 -4.97 -1.25
C GLY A 24 -6.33 -5.42 -0.43
N GLU A 25 -5.24 -4.64 -0.45
CA GLU A 25 -3.98 -4.94 0.25
C GLU A 25 -4.18 -5.28 1.74
N ASN A 26 -5.09 -4.57 2.42
CA ASN A 26 -5.39 -4.74 3.85
C ASN A 26 -5.84 -6.17 4.21
N GLU A 27 -6.37 -6.92 3.24
CA GLU A 27 -6.78 -8.32 3.42
C GLU A 27 -5.61 -9.27 3.71
N TYR A 28 -4.38 -8.85 3.36
CA TYR A 28 -3.17 -9.66 3.45
C TYR A 28 -2.23 -9.23 4.58
N TRP A 29 -2.58 -8.20 5.34
CA TRP A 29 -1.85 -7.84 6.55
C TRP A 29 -2.37 -8.67 7.72
N VAL A 30 -1.56 -9.62 8.19
CA VAL A 30 -1.98 -10.66 9.15
C VAL A 30 -1.12 -10.64 10.41
N LYS A 31 -1.78 -10.76 11.57
CA LYS A 31 -1.15 -10.98 12.88
C LYS A 31 -1.91 -12.08 13.61
N SER A 32 -1.22 -13.17 13.96
CA SER A 32 -1.85 -14.32 14.65
C SER A 32 -3.09 -14.86 13.92
N ASN A 33 -3.01 -15.03 12.60
CA ASN A 33 -4.10 -15.46 11.71
C ASN A 33 -5.33 -14.54 11.67
N LYS A 34 -5.21 -13.30 12.15
CA LYS A 34 -6.25 -12.27 12.07
C LYS A 34 -5.79 -11.16 11.13
N LYS A 35 -6.73 -10.67 10.31
CA LYS A 35 -6.53 -9.51 9.44
C LYS A 35 -6.31 -8.25 10.29
N ILE A 36 -5.61 -7.28 9.71
CA ILE A 36 -5.46 -5.96 10.32
C ILE A 36 -6.82 -5.32 10.60
N THR A 37 -6.91 -4.65 11.75
CA THR A 37 -8.14 -3.98 12.17
C THR A 37 -8.16 -2.53 11.66
N ASN A 38 -9.35 -1.98 11.44
CA ASN A 38 -9.50 -0.57 11.05
C ASN A 38 -8.83 0.38 12.06
N ASN A 39 -8.93 0.08 13.36
CA ASN A 39 -8.27 0.88 14.40
C ASN A 39 -6.73 0.89 14.26
N ASP A 40 -6.12 -0.22 13.84
CA ASP A 40 -4.68 -0.27 13.62
C ASP A 40 -4.29 0.39 12.28
N ILE A 41 -5.15 0.30 11.25
CA ILE A 41 -5.01 1.06 10.01
C ILE A 41 -5.01 2.56 10.33
N ASP A 42 -6.04 3.06 11.02
CA ASP A 42 -6.20 4.48 11.34
C ASP A 42 -5.02 5.02 12.15
N LYS A 43 -4.51 4.24 13.11
CA LYS A 43 -3.30 4.60 13.87
C LYS A 43 -2.07 4.74 12.98
N CYS A 44 -1.90 3.82 12.03
CA CYS A 44 -0.76 3.86 11.13
C CYS A 44 -0.91 4.94 10.06
N ASP A 45 -2.13 5.30 9.67
CA ASP A 45 -2.42 6.43 8.80
C ASP A 45 -2.08 7.75 9.49
N GLN A 46 -2.47 7.93 10.76
CA GLN A 46 -2.08 9.08 11.56
C GLN A 46 -0.55 9.20 11.73
N LEU A 47 0.14 8.06 11.86
CA LEU A 47 1.60 8.02 11.94
C LEU A 47 2.22 8.41 10.59
N ALA A 48 1.72 7.85 9.48
CA ALA A 48 2.19 8.18 8.15
C ALA A 48 1.98 9.67 7.83
N ASP A 49 0.79 10.21 8.11
CA ASP A 49 0.50 11.65 7.95
C ASP A 49 1.46 12.55 8.72
N LYS A 50 1.88 12.11 9.91
CA LYS A 50 2.77 12.88 10.78
C LYS A 50 4.22 12.89 10.30
N TYR A 51 4.70 11.82 9.67
CA TYR A 51 6.12 11.64 9.39
C TYR A 51 6.47 11.49 7.91
N ALA A 52 5.52 11.18 7.04
CA ALA A 52 5.76 10.99 5.60
C ALA A 52 6.14 12.29 4.88
N PHE A 53 5.63 13.43 5.36
CA PHE A 53 5.78 14.72 4.68
C PHE A 53 6.77 15.62 5.42
N GLY A 54 7.70 16.23 4.68
CA GLY A 54 8.70 17.12 5.26
C GLY A 54 8.14 18.50 5.67
N SER A 55 6.94 18.86 5.18
CA SER A 55 6.29 20.13 5.48
C SER A 55 4.76 20.08 5.36
N LYS A 56 4.07 21.06 5.96
CA LYS A 56 2.61 21.21 5.81
C LYS A 56 2.19 21.37 4.34
N LYS A 57 2.94 22.16 3.56
CA LYS A 57 2.68 22.40 2.14
C LYS A 57 2.77 21.12 1.31
N GLU A 58 3.70 20.24 1.67
CA GLU A 58 3.86 18.94 1.02
C GLU A 58 2.68 18.00 1.33
N LYS A 59 2.22 17.98 2.59
CA LYS A 59 0.99 17.25 2.95
C LYS A 59 -0.22 17.80 2.20
N GLU A 60 -0.43 19.12 2.20
CA GLU A 60 -1.53 19.75 1.46
C GLU A 60 -1.49 19.41 -0.04
N ARG A 61 -0.28 19.31 -0.61
CA ARG A 61 -0.09 18.88 -2.00
C ARG A 61 -0.44 17.41 -2.19
N PHE A 62 -0.05 16.53 -1.27
CA PHE A 62 -0.45 15.12 -1.30
C PHE A 62 -1.97 14.98 -1.19
N ASP A 63 -2.60 15.61 -0.21
CA ASP A 63 -4.05 15.59 0.00
C ASP A 63 -4.80 16.05 -1.28
N TYR A 64 -4.31 17.11 -1.93
CA TYR A 64 -4.85 17.56 -3.22
C TYR A 64 -4.71 16.49 -4.30
N LEU A 65 -3.51 15.93 -4.51
CA LEU A 65 -3.27 14.94 -5.55
C LEU A 65 -4.07 13.65 -5.31
N GLN A 66 -4.20 13.21 -4.05
CA GLN A 66 -5.05 12.10 -3.64
C GLN A 66 -6.52 12.38 -4.00
N SER A 67 -7.02 13.58 -3.70
CA SER A 67 -8.41 13.95 -4.05
C SER A 67 -8.66 13.92 -5.56
N VAL A 68 -7.66 14.28 -6.38
CA VAL A 68 -7.73 14.13 -7.84
C VAL A 68 -7.72 12.66 -8.23
N ALA A 69 -6.83 11.83 -7.64
CA ALA A 69 -6.77 10.39 -7.91
C ALA A 69 -8.11 9.69 -7.61
N ASP A 70 -8.75 10.05 -6.49
CA ASP A 70 -10.01 9.45 -6.04
C ASP A 70 -11.19 9.84 -6.95
N THR A 71 -11.13 11.01 -7.58
CA THR A 71 -12.22 11.56 -8.41
C THR A 71 -12.03 11.25 -9.89
N ASP A 72 -10.80 11.38 -10.40
CA ASP A 72 -10.45 11.30 -11.81
C ASP A 72 -8.97 10.88 -11.95
N PHE A 73 -8.72 9.59 -11.77
CA PHE A 73 -7.38 9.02 -11.86
C PHE A 73 -6.75 9.24 -13.24
N ASP A 74 -7.53 9.18 -14.32
CA ASP A 74 -7.04 9.40 -15.68
C ASP A 74 -6.45 10.81 -15.83
N LYS A 75 -7.14 11.84 -15.32
CA LYS A 75 -6.64 13.21 -15.31
C LYS A 75 -5.31 13.34 -14.56
N LEU A 76 -5.17 12.65 -13.42
CA LEU A 76 -3.90 12.64 -12.70
C LEU A 76 -2.82 11.93 -13.53
N TYR A 77 -3.11 10.72 -14.01
CA TYR A 77 -2.19 9.86 -14.76
C TYR A 77 -1.65 10.52 -16.04
N TYR A 78 -2.51 11.18 -16.82
CA TYR A 78 -2.09 11.87 -18.04
C TYR A 78 -1.32 13.18 -17.77
N ASN A 79 -1.47 13.77 -16.58
CA ASN A 79 -0.60 14.85 -16.13
C ASN A 79 0.68 14.28 -15.53
N LYS A 80 1.66 13.95 -16.39
CA LYS A 80 2.93 13.31 -16.00
C LYS A 80 3.64 13.95 -14.81
N LYS A 81 3.59 15.29 -14.69
CA LYS A 81 4.25 16.00 -13.58
C LYS A 81 3.54 15.74 -12.25
N ASP A 82 2.22 15.88 -12.25
CA ASP A 82 1.42 15.68 -11.04
C ASP A 82 1.39 14.20 -10.65
N TYR A 83 1.31 13.29 -11.64
CA TYR A 83 1.40 11.85 -11.41
C TYR A 83 2.74 11.46 -10.78
N SER A 84 3.86 11.88 -11.36
CA SER A 84 5.19 11.55 -10.81
C SER A 84 5.39 12.12 -9.39
N GLN A 85 4.87 13.32 -9.13
CA GLN A 85 4.90 13.88 -7.77
C GLN A 85 4.02 13.09 -6.81
N TYR A 86 2.81 12.69 -7.25
CA TYR A 86 1.90 11.88 -6.46
C TYR A 86 2.52 10.53 -6.12
N GLU A 87 3.08 9.81 -7.09
CA GLU A 87 3.74 8.51 -6.86
C GLU A 87 4.88 8.63 -5.84
N SER A 88 5.72 9.68 -5.92
CA SER A 88 6.81 9.88 -4.96
C SER A 88 6.33 10.14 -3.53
N LEU A 89 5.26 10.92 -3.37
CA LEU A 89 4.67 11.23 -2.06
C LEU A 89 3.96 9.99 -1.49
N LEU A 90 3.24 9.27 -2.36
CA LEU A 90 2.49 8.07 -2.02
C LEU A 90 3.43 6.91 -1.62
N ASP A 91 4.54 6.71 -2.33
CA ASP A 91 5.58 5.74 -1.95
C ASP A 91 6.16 6.03 -0.56
N THR A 92 6.43 7.31 -0.28
CA THR A 92 6.91 7.73 1.04
C THR A 92 5.86 7.43 2.11
N TYR A 93 4.62 7.84 1.90
CA TYR A 93 3.50 7.55 2.80
C TYR A 93 3.35 6.06 3.09
N PHE A 94 3.34 5.22 2.06
CA PHE A 94 3.20 3.78 2.21
C PHE A 94 4.34 3.15 3.01
N LYS A 95 5.58 3.60 2.83
CA LYS A 95 6.71 3.12 3.64
C LYS A 95 6.49 3.34 5.14
N TYR A 96 5.98 4.51 5.55
CA TYR A 96 5.67 4.75 6.97
C TYR A 96 4.51 3.90 7.47
N LYS A 97 3.44 3.79 6.67
CA LYS A 97 2.25 3.00 7.01
C LYS A 97 2.58 1.51 7.16
N GLN A 98 3.24 0.92 6.17
CA GLN A 98 3.65 -0.49 6.21
C GLN A 98 4.68 -0.75 7.32
N GLY A 99 5.66 0.14 7.50
CA GLY A 99 6.58 0.06 8.62
C GLY A 99 5.87 0.10 9.99
N CYS A 100 4.77 0.84 10.11
CA CYS A 100 3.92 0.83 11.30
C CYS A 100 3.21 -0.53 11.48
N PHE A 101 2.66 -1.12 10.42
CA PHE A 101 2.07 -2.46 10.47
C PHE A 101 3.06 -3.52 10.99
N TYR A 102 4.30 -3.53 10.47
CA TYR A 102 5.34 -4.42 10.96
C TYR A 102 5.66 -4.21 12.45
N ARG A 103 5.76 -2.96 12.91
CA ARG A 103 5.98 -2.66 14.34
C ARG A 103 4.82 -3.11 15.23
N LEU A 104 3.59 -3.11 14.71
CA LEU A 104 2.43 -3.67 15.41
C LEU A 104 2.42 -5.21 15.39
N GLY A 105 3.34 -5.86 14.68
CA GLY A 105 3.48 -7.32 14.58
C GLY A 105 2.65 -7.94 13.46
N TYR A 106 2.16 -7.14 12.51
CA TYR A 106 1.59 -7.66 11.26
C TYR A 106 2.70 -8.05 10.29
N HIS A 107 2.42 -9.03 9.45
CA HIS A 107 3.24 -9.35 8.29
C HIS A 107 2.36 -9.40 7.05
N PHE A 108 2.94 -9.04 5.92
CA PHE A 108 2.25 -9.11 4.64
C PHE A 108 2.29 -10.56 4.10
N ALA A 109 1.12 -11.13 3.87
CA ALA A 109 0.93 -12.53 3.49
C ALA A 109 0.06 -12.66 2.22
N ALA A 110 0.36 -11.86 1.19
CA ALA A 110 -0.35 -11.96 -0.08
C ALA A 110 0.08 -13.22 -0.86
N PRO A 111 -0.86 -13.94 -1.48
CA PRO A 111 -0.53 -15.06 -2.36
C PRO A 111 0.10 -14.54 -3.66
N PHE A 112 0.96 -15.35 -4.27
CA PHE A 112 1.70 -14.93 -5.47
C PHE A 112 0.80 -14.47 -6.63
N TYR A 113 -0.36 -15.09 -6.82
CA TYR A 113 -1.31 -14.69 -7.86
C TYR A 113 -1.83 -13.26 -7.66
N TRP A 114 -1.92 -12.77 -6.42
CA TRP A 114 -2.35 -11.40 -6.13
C TRP A 114 -1.29 -10.38 -6.56
N CYS A 115 -0.01 -10.71 -6.38
CA CYS A 115 1.11 -9.91 -6.87
C CYS A 115 1.11 -9.83 -8.41
N LEU A 116 0.81 -10.94 -9.09
CA LEU A 116 0.71 -10.98 -10.54
C LEU A 116 -0.48 -10.17 -11.09
N ALA A 117 -1.51 -9.94 -10.28
CA ALA A 117 -2.68 -9.14 -10.64
C ALA A 117 -2.44 -7.62 -10.53
N GLY A 118 -1.24 -7.14 -10.88
CA GLY A 118 -0.89 -5.71 -10.88
C GLY A 118 -0.36 -5.14 -9.57
N ASN A 119 -0.16 -5.96 -8.54
CA ASN A 119 0.30 -5.51 -7.22
C ASN A 119 1.78 -5.86 -6.93
N MET A 120 2.57 -6.06 -7.98
CA MET A 120 3.94 -6.55 -7.87
C MET A 120 4.82 -5.63 -7.01
N ASP A 121 4.63 -4.32 -7.11
CA ASP A 121 5.47 -3.36 -6.38
C ASP A 121 5.18 -3.35 -4.87
N ILE A 122 3.92 -3.54 -4.48
CA ILE A 122 3.53 -3.75 -3.07
C ILE A 122 4.18 -5.03 -2.53
N CYS A 123 4.14 -6.11 -3.30
CA CYS A 123 4.77 -7.38 -2.91
C CYS A 123 6.29 -7.26 -2.78
N LYS A 124 6.96 -6.53 -3.68
CA LYS A 124 8.41 -6.26 -3.59
C LYS A 124 8.77 -5.39 -2.39
N MET A 125 7.98 -4.35 -2.11
CA MET A 125 8.21 -3.48 -0.96
C MET A 125 8.13 -4.28 0.35
N ASN A 126 7.11 -5.12 0.46
CA ASN A 126 6.86 -5.93 1.66
C ASN A 126 7.77 -7.15 1.79
N SER A 127 8.26 -7.72 0.70
CA SER A 127 9.29 -8.76 0.77
C SER A 127 10.58 -8.22 1.38
N GLY A 128 10.92 -6.94 1.16
CA GLY A 128 12.04 -6.26 1.81
C GLY A 128 11.94 -6.24 3.35
N TYR A 129 10.76 -5.95 3.89
CA TYR A 129 10.52 -5.98 5.33
C TYR A 129 10.52 -7.40 5.92
N SER A 130 10.17 -8.42 5.12
CA SER A 130 10.15 -9.83 5.52
C SER A 130 11.54 -10.48 5.47
N TYR A 131 12.36 -10.16 4.47
CA TYR A 131 13.70 -10.74 4.26
C TYR A 131 14.77 -10.09 5.14
N TYR A 132 14.68 -8.79 5.38
CA TYR A 132 15.56 -8.08 6.30
C TYR A 132 14.91 -8.02 7.67
N GLY A 133 14.94 -9.15 8.38
CA GLY A 133 14.59 -9.19 9.80
C GLY A 133 15.36 -8.11 10.55
N LEU A 134 14.67 -7.04 10.96
CA LEU A 134 15.03 -6.07 12.01
C LEU A 134 16.41 -5.38 11.92
N GLY A 135 17.27 -5.66 10.94
CA GLY A 135 18.67 -5.22 10.92
C GLY A 135 18.94 -3.87 10.26
N TYR A 136 18.07 -3.43 9.33
CA TYR A 136 18.23 -2.14 8.64
C TYR A 136 17.23 -1.06 9.10
N VAL A 137 16.33 -1.40 10.03
CA VAL A 137 15.38 -0.46 10.64
C VAL A 137 15.87 0.03 12.02
N LEU A 138 16.98 -0.50 12.53
CA LEU A 138 17.58 -0.11 13.81
C LEU A 138 18.68 0.96 13.71
N THR A 139 18.95 1.54 12.54
CA THR A 139 19.66 2.81 12.46
C THR A 139 18.66 3.97 12.56
N PRO A 140 18.96 5.04 13.32
CA PRO A 140 18.05 6.16 13.53
C PRO A 140 17.99 7.04 12.27
N PHE A 141 17.38 6.54 11.20
CA PHE A 141 16.96 7.36 10.06
C PHE A 141 15.84 8.34 10.45
N PHE A 142 15.31 8.20 11.67
CA PHE A 142 14.43 9.15 12.34
C PHE A 142 15.12 9.88 13.48
N SER A 143 16.31 10.46 13.22
CA SER A 143 16.57 11.74 13.89
C SER A 143 15.77 12.79 13.11
N PRO A 144 14.78 13.47 13.73
CA PRO A 144 14.15 14.60 13.08
C PRO A 144 15.25 15.57 12.63
N PRO A 145 15.10 16.26 11.48
CA PRO A 145 16.03 17.32 11.13
C PRO A 145 16.11 18.26 12.34
N LYS A 146 17.32 18.43 12.89
CA LYS A 146 17.57 19.43 13.93
C LYS A 146 17.00 20.72 13.39
N LYS A 147 16.00 21.28 14.07
CA LYS A 147 15.61 22.67 13.86
C LYS A 147 16.87 23.49 14.06
N THR A 148 17.46 23.96 12.96
CA THR A 148 18.31 25.13 13.01
C THR A 148 17.37 26.28 13.31
N ASP A 149 17.28 26.63 14.59
CA ASP A 149 16.72 27.90 15.02
C ASP A 149 17.61 28.98 14.39
N SER A 150 17.15 29.54 13.28
CA SER A 150 17.66 30.80 12.75
C SER A 150 17.10 31.91 13.63
N GLN A 151 17.91 32.34 14.60
CA GLN A 151 17.93 33.72 15.09
C GLN A 151 18.75 34.58 14.12
#